data_AF-A0A844QFY6-F1
#
_entry.id   AF-A0A844QFY6-F1
#
_cell.length_a   1.000
_cell.length_b   1.000
_cell.length_c   1.000
_cell.angle_alpha   90.00
_cell.angle_beta   90.00
_cell.angle_gamma   90.00
#
_symmetry.space_group_name_H-M   'P 1'
#
loop_
_entity.id
_entity.type
_entity.pdbx_description
1 polymer ?
#
loop_
_entity_poly.entity_id
_entity_poly.type
_entity_poly.pdbx_seq_one_letter_code
_entity_poly.pdbx_strand_id
1 'polypeptide(L)'
;MDHTFAAFPLWVIVIDYLLGIVMWTLVGRAAMNVFLPEDSDFFFMKFFVRATNPILRLFRPITPSFLLEPLVPVFVAWFFYMIRFYLMPWLLGYSVMGMLSFPLEGEIAQALYRMFGSGN
;
A
#
# COMPACT_ATOMS: atom_id res chain seq x y z
N MET A 1 24.32 -4.78 22.68
CA MET A 1 23.55 -3.87 21.81
C MET A 1 22.52 -4.74 21.16
N ASP A 2 21.42 -4.99 21.88
CA ASP A 2 20.41 -5.96 21.47
C ASP A 2 19.53 -5.30 20.41
N HIS A 3 19.96 -5.42 19.16
CA HIS A 3 19.08 -5.19 18.02
C HIS A 3 18.11 -6.37 17.96
N THR A 4 17.11 -6.37 18.83
CA THR A 4 15.89 -7.16 18.60
C THR A 4 15.21 -6.54 17.38
N PHE A 5 15.67 -6.94 16.19
CA PHE A 5 14.89 -6.85 14.98
C PHE A 5 13.57 -7.56 15.33
N ALA A 6 12.52 -6.78 15.57
CA ALA A 6 11.20 -7.33 15.76
C ALA A 6 10.86 -8.02 14.44
N ALA A 7 11.04 -9.35 14.39
CA ALA A 7 10.54 -10.16 13.31
C ALA A 7 9.02 -9.99 13.35
N PHE A 8 8.50 -9.10 12.52
CA PHE A 8 7.07 -8.86 12.44
C PHE A 8 6.40 -10.18 12.11
N PRO A 9 5.28 -10.51 12.78
CA PRO A 9 4.53 -11.70 12.42
C PRO A 9 4.20 -11.68 10.92
N LEU A 10 4.37 -12.81 10.23
CA LEU A 10 4.15 -12.94 8.79
C LEU A 10 2.79 -12.36 8.35
N TRP A 11 1.76 -12.53 9.19
CA TRP A 11 0.42 -12.01 8.92
C TRP A 11 0.35 -10.48 8.85
N VAL A 12 1.15 -9.75 9.65
CA VAL A 12 1.21 -8.27 9.62
C VAL A 12 1.78 -7.82 8.27
N ILE A 13 2.86 -8.47 7.84
CA ILE A 13 3.53 -8.18 6.57
C ILE A 13 2.55 -8.43 5.42
N VAL A 14 1.87 -9.58 5.40
CA VAL A 14 0.89 -9.91 4.37
C VAL A 14 -0.23 -8.88 4.32
N ILE A 15 -0.77 -8.46 5.47
CA ILE A 15 -1.81 -7.43 5.52
C ILE A 15 -1.29 -6.09 4.98
N ASP A 16 -0.08 -5.67 5.38
CA ASP A 16 0.50 -4.42 4.89
C ASP A 16 0.67 -4.41 3.38
N TYR A 17 1.18 -5.49 2.79
CA TYR A 17 1.32 -5.62 1.34
C TYR A 17 -0.05 -5.62 0.63
N LEU A 18 -1.06 -6.30 1.17
CA LEU A 18 -2.41 -6.27 0.61
C LEU A 18 -3.00 -4.86 0.62
N LEU A 19 -2.90 -4.16 1.76
CA LEU A 19 -3.33 -2.77 1.87
C LEU A 19 -2.53 -1.86 0.92
N GLY A 20 -1.24 -2.13 0.74
CA GLY A 20 -0.36 -1.42 -0.18
C GLY A 20 -0.77 -1.62 -1.64
N ILE A 21 -1.09 -2.84 -2.06
CA ILE A 21 -1.58 -3.14 -3.41
C ILE A 21 -2.89 -2.40 -3.67
N VAL A 22 -3.82 -2.41 -2.71
CA VAL A 22 -5.09 -1.67 -2.82
C VAL A 22 -4.84 -0.17 -2.96
N MET A 23 -4.00 0.40 -2.09
CA MET A 23 -3.62 1.82 -2.13
C MET A 23 -3.01 2.21 -3.48
N TRP A 24 -2.00 1.46 -3.95
CA TRP A 24 -1.32 1.75 -5.22
C TRP A 24 -2.24 1.56 -6.43
N THR A 25 -3.20 0.64 -6.37
CA THR A 25 -4.21 0.49 -7.43
C THR A 25 -5.14 1.71 -7.49
N LEU A 26 -5.53 2.27 -6.34
CA LEU A 26 -6.32 3.50 -6.26
C LEU A 26 -5.55 4.73 -6.74
N VAL A 27 -4.25 4.83 -6.39
CA VAL A 27 -3.36 5.87 -6.92
C VAL A 27 -3.22 5.73 -8.44
N GLY A 28 -3.05 4.50 -8.93
CA GLY A 28 -3.02 4.19 -10.37
C GLY A 28 -4.31 4.62 -11.07
N ARG A 29 -5.48 4.35 -10.48
CA ARG A 29 -6.78 4.82 -10.98
C ARG A 29 -6.83 6.35 -11.11
N ALA A 30 -6.38 7.07 -10.09
CA ALA A 30 -6.35 8.52 -10.15
C ALA A 30 -5.38 9.05 -11.22
N ALA A 31 -4.19 8.44 -11.33
CA ALA A 31 -3.23 8.79 -12.36
C ALA A 31 -3.81 8.54 -13.77
N MET A 32 -4.52 7.43 -13.97
CA MET A 32 -5.22 7.14 -15.22
C MET A 32 -6.28 8.20 -15.54
N ASN A 33 -7.05 8.65 -14.56
CA ASN A 33 -8.07 9.69 -14.71
C ASN A 33 -7.48 11.06 -15.12
N VAL A 34 -6.18 11.31 -14.89
CA VAL A 34 -5.50 12.53 -15.37
C VAL A 34 -5.31 12.51 -16.88
N PHE A 35 -5.06 11.33 -17.45
CA PHE A 35 -4.72 11.19 -18.87
C PHE A 35 -5.89 10.70 -19.73
N LEU A 36 -6.84 9.95 -19.14
CA LEU A 36 -7.99 9.38 -19.85
C LEU A 36 -9.30 9.63 -19.07
N PRO A 37 -10.40 9.90 -19.78
CA PRO A 37 -11.74 9.91 -19.20
C PRO A 37 -12.15 8.57 -18.57
N GLU A 38 -13.08 8.64 -17.61
CA GLU A 38 -13.53 7.47 -16.84
C GLU A 38 -14.23 6.38 -17.67
N ASP A 39 -14.84 6.81 -18.78
CA ASP A 39 -15.59 6.03 -19.76
C ASP A 39 -14.73 5.54 -20.94
N SER A 40 -13.42 5.76 -20.89
CA SER A 40 -12.52 5.34 -21.97
C SER A 40 -12.57 3.84 -22.23
N ASP A 41 -12.64 3.47 -23.52
CA ASP A 41 -12.66 2.08 -23.97
C ASP A 41 -11.34 1.32 -23.76
N PHE A 42 -10.29 2.03 -23.33
CA PHE A 42 -8.95 1.49 -23.15
C PHE A 42 -8.90 0.37 -22.11
N PHE A 43 -8.18 -0.71 -22.43
CA PHE A 43 -8.10 -1.92 -21.59
C PHE A 43 -7.66 -1.63 -20.15
N PHE A 44 -6.55 -0.90 -19.98
CA PHE A 44 -6.03 -0.60 -18.64
C PHE A 44 -7.03 0.23 -17.84
N MET A 45 -7.73 1.15 -18.52
CA MET A 45 -8.73 1.97 -17.85
C MET A 45 -9.86 1.11 -17.30
N LYS A 46 -10.43 0.20 -18.12
CA LYS A 46 -11.45 -0.76 -17.67
C LYS A 46 -10.99 -1.64 -16.52
N PHE A 47 -9.73 -2.07 -16.51
CA PHE A 47 -9.15 -2.82 -15.39
C PHE A 47 -9.15 -1.98 -14.10
N PHE A 48 -8.62 -0.75 -14.13
CA PHE A 48 -8.60 0.13 -12.95
C PHE A 48 -10.01 0.50 -12.48
N VAL A 49 -10.95 0.80 -13.40
CA VAL A 49 -12.37 1.01 -13.07
C VAL A 49 -12.89 -0.19 -12.27
N ARG A 50 -12.70 -1.40 -12.81
CA ARG A 50 -13.27 -2.62 -12.25
C ARG A 50 -12.65 -2.99 -10.90
N ALA A 51 -11.34 -2.82 -10.76
CA ALA A 51 -10.62 -3.12 -9.54
C ALA A 51 -10.96 -2.14 -8.41
N THR A 52 -11.09 -0.84 -8.73
CA THR A 52 -11.26 0.20 -7.71
C THR A 52 -12.72 0.48 -7.34
N ASN A 53 -13.67 0.36 -8.27
CA ASN A 53 -15.09 0.66 -8.02
C ASN A 53 -15.69 -0.03 -6.78
N PRO A 54 -15.46 -1.33 -6.51
CA PRO A 54 -15.95 -1.97 -5.30
C PRO A 54 -15.42 -1.30 -4.02
N ILE A 55 -14.14 -0.91 -4.01
CA ILE A 55 -13.51 -0.22 -2.89
C ILE A 55 -14.09 1.19 -2.74
N LEU A 56 -14.21 1.96 -3.83
CA LEU A 56 -14.79 3.30 -3.78
C LEU A 56 -16.24 3.28 -3.29
N ARG A 57 -17.03 2.26 -3.66
CA ARG A 57 -18.40 2.09 -3.18
C ARG A 57 -18.46 1.87 -1.67
N LEU A 58 -17.49 1.16 -1.09
CA LEU A 58 -17.41 0.96 0.36
C LEU A 58 -17.14 2.29 1.10
N PHE A 59 -16.32 3.16 0.50
CA PHE A 59 -15.95 4.46 1.08
C PHE A 59 -16.91 5.61 0.73
N ARG A 60 -17.98 5.36 -0.04
CA ARG A 60 -19.01 6.37 -0.37
C ARG A 60 -19.57 7.13 0.84
N PRO A 61 -19.87 6.50 2.00
CA PRO A 61 -20.39 7.23 3.16
C PRO A 61 -19.39 8.22 3.78
N ILE A 62 -18.09 7.95 3.62
CA ILE A 62 -17.01 8.76 4.17
C ILE A 62 -16.56 9.83 3.17
N THR A 63 -16.78 9.58 1.88
CA THR A 63 -16.36 10.48 0.80
C THR A 63 -17.25 11.71 0.77
N PRO A 64 -16.70 12.93 0.92
CA PRO A 64 -17.50 14.14 0.90
C PRO A 64 -18.00 14.45 -0.52
N SER A 65 -19.23 14.96 -0.62
CA SER A 65 -19.89 15.24 -1.91
C SER A 65 -19.30 16.41 -2.69
N PHE A 66 -18.47 17.26 -2.06
CA PHE A 66 -17.80 18.37 -2.75
C PHE A 66 -16.52 17.95 -3.49
N LEU A 67 -16.05 16.72 -3.27
CA LEU A 67 -14.82 16.24 -3.89
C LEU A 67 -15.07 15.94 -5.37
N LEU A 68 -14.17 16.39 -6.24
CA LEU A 68 -14.24 16.07 -7.67
C LEU A 68 -14.10 14.55 -7.86
N GLU A 69 -14.94 13.97 -8.73
CA GLU A 69 -14.97 12.52 -8.97
C GLU A 69 -13.58 11.91 -9.27
N PRO A 70 -12.72 12.54 -10.11
CA PRO A 70 -11.39 12.02 -10.39
C PRO A 70 -10.44 11.98 -9.17
N LEU A 71 -10.71 12.79 -8.14
CA LEU A 71 -9.91 12.86 -6.91
C LEU A 71 -10.33 11.84 -5.85
N VAL A 72 -11.53 11.27 -5.97
CA VAL A 72 -12.08 10.29 -5.01
C VAL A 72 -11.13 9.10 -4.78
N PRO A 73 -10.51 8.50 -5.82
CA PRO A 73 -9.57 7.40 -5.62
C PRO A 73 -8.35 7.78 -4.79
N VAL A 74 -7.80 8.99 -4.95
CA VAL A 74 -6.68 9.48 -4.13
C VAL A 74 -7.11 9.70 -2.69
N PHE A 75 -8.28 10.30 -2.49
CA PHE A 75 -8.85 10.50 -1.16
C PHE A 75 -9.02 9.17 -0.42
N VAL A 76 -9.54 8.14 -1.08
CA VAL A 76 -9.65 6.80 -0.50
C VAL A 76 -8.28 6.17 -0.27
N ALA A 77 -7.34 6.30 -1.22
CA ALA A 77 -5.97 5.79 -1.07
C ALA A 77 -5.27 6.37 0.16
N TRP A 78 -5.53 7.63 0.49
CA TRP A 78 -4.99 8.27 1.69
C TRP A 78 -5.41 7.56 2.98
N PHE A 79 -6.62 7.00 3.08
CA PHE A 79 -7.00 6.19 4.25
C PHE A 79 -6.18 4.91 4.36
N PHE A 80 -5.92 4.23 3.25
CA PHE A 80 -5.03 3.05 3.26
C PHE A 80 -3.62 3.43 3.68
N TYR A 81 -3.12 4.58 3.23
CA TYR A 81 -1.85 5.14 3.69
C TYR A 81 -1.87 5.42 5.21
N MET A 82 -2.91 6.06 5.74
CA MET A 82 -3.06 6.28 7.19
C MET A 82 -3.09 4.97 7.97
N ILE A 83 -3.81 3.96 7.48
CA ILE A 83 -3.88 2.65 8.12
C ILE A 83 -2.49 2.01 8.18
N ARG A 84 -1.76 2.03 7.06
CA ARG A 84 -0.45 1.41 6.94
C ARG A 84 0.60 2.10 7.80
N PHE A 85 0.76 3.41 7.66
CA PHE A 85 1.90 4.13 8.25
C PHE A 85 1.62 4.71 9.63
N TYR A 86 0.36 4.81 10.05
CA TYR A 86 0.01 5.43 11.32
C TYR A 86 -0.81 4.51 12.22
N LEU A 87 -1.87 3.87 11.72
CA LEU A 87 -2.74 3.04 12.55
C LEU A 87 -2.10 1.72 12.96
N MET A 88 -1.57 0.94 12.00
CA MET A 88 -0.95 -0.35 12.30
C MET A 88 0.28 -0.24 13.22
N PRO A 89 1.24 0.67 12.98
CA PRO A 89 2.37 0.87 13.90
C PRO A 89 1.93 1.26 15.30
N TRP A 90 0.91 2.12 15.39
CA TRP A 90 0.34 2.54 16.68
C TRP A 90 -0.36 1.38 17.41
N LEU A 91 -1.16 0.56 16.72
CA LEU A 91 -1.86 -0.59 17.31
C LEU A 91 -0.92 -1.70 17.76
N LEU A 92 0.15 -1.92 17.00
CA LEU A 92 1.09 -3.04 17.20
C LEU A 92 2.35 -2.62 17.98
N GLY A 93 2.48 -1.34 18.33
CA GLY A 93 3.54 -0.82 19.19
C GLY A 93 4.92 -0.70 18.53
N TYR A 94 5.00 -0.59 17.20
CA TYR A 94 6.26 -0.38 16.48
C TYR A 94 6.36 1.01 15.87
N SER A 95 7.59 1.50 15.66
CA SER A 95 7.82 2.84 15.09
C SER A 95 7.65 2.84 13.57
N VAL A 96 7.24 3.98 13.01
CA VAL A 96 7.09 4.20 11.56
C VAL A 96 8.37 3.87 10.79
N MET A 97 9.53 4.20 11.39
CA MET A 97 10.82 3.85 10.81
C MET A 97 11.00 2.34 10.71
N GLY A 98 10.57 1.56 11.72
CA GLY A 98 10.66 0.10 11.70
C GLY A 98 9.84 -0.58 10.58
N MET A 99 8.85 0.11 10.02
CA MET A 99 8.06 -0.39 8.88
C MET A 99 8.69 -0.04 7.52
N LEU A 100 9.34 1.12 7.43
CA LEU A 100 10.03 1.58 6.22
C LEU A 100 11.44 0.97 6.07
N SER A 101 12.12 0.73 7.19
CA SER A 101 13.36 -0.03 7.27
C SER A 101 12.99 -1.50 7.46
N PHE A 102 12.59 -2.19 6.39
CA PHE A 102 12.28 -3.60 6.47
C PHE A 102 13.39 -4.39 7.19
N PRO A 103 13.09 -5.12 8.28
CA PRO A 103 14.00 -6.14 8.83
C PRO A 103 14.29 -7.23 7.78
N LEU A 104 13.35 -7.46 6.86
CA LEU A 104 13.47 -8.34 5.70
C LEU A 104 14.58 -7.92 4.74
N GLU A 105 14.88 -6.63 4.56
CA GLU A 105 16.04 -6.23 3.76
C GLU A 105 17.34 -6.62 4.46
N GLY A 106 17.40 -6.50 5.79
CA GLY A 106 18.52 -6.97 6.59
C GLY A 106 18.66 -8.50 6.57
N GLU A 107 17.56 -9.25 6.71
CA GLU A 107 17.55 -10.72 6.68
C GLU A 107 17.76 -11.28 5.27
N ILE A 108 17.16 -10.69 4.23
CA ILE A 108 17.42 -11.03 2.83
C ILE A 108 18.84 -10.64 2.48
N ALA A 109 19.34 -9.47 2.87
CA ALA A 109 20.74 -9.11 2.64
C ALA A 109 21.68 -10.05 3.38
N GLN A 110 21.38 -10.48 4.62
CA GLN A 110 22.18 -11.49 5.33
C GLN A 110 22.06 -12.87 4.70
N ALA A 111 20.88 -13.28 4.23
CA ALA A 111 20.66 -14.54 3.55
C ALA A 111 21.40 -14.56 2.20
N LEU A 112 21.27 -13.50 1.41
CA LEU A 112 22.03 -13.26 0.18
C LEU A 112 23.53 -13.20 0.49
N TYR A 113 23.96 -12.52 1.54
CA TYR A 113 25.37 -12.45 1.93
C TYR A 113 25.90 -13.83 2.37
N ARG A 114 25.11 -14.68 3.03
CA ARG A 114 25.49 -16.06 3.33
C ARG A 114 25.55 -16.94 2.07
N MET A 115 24.60 -16.75 1.14
CA MET A 115 24.54 -17.50 -0.11
C MET A 115 25.59 -17.09 -1.15
N PHE A 116 25.95 -15.80 -1.20
CA PHE A 116 26.83 -15.22 -2.23
C PHE A 116 28.16 -14.68 -1.69
N GLY A 117 28.27 -14.42 -0.39
CA GLY A 117 29.49 -13.92 0.26
C GLY A 117 30.36 -15.02 0.89
N SER A 118 29.90 -16.28 0.94
CA SER A 118 30.72 -17.44 1.38
C SER A 118 31.57 -18.05 0.25
N GLY A 119 31.58 -17.42 -0.92
CA GLY A 119 32.32 -17.87 -2.10
C GLY A 119 33.71 -17.27 -2.31
N ASN A 120 34.33 -16.68 -1.28
CA ASN A 120 35.73 -16.23 -1.33
C ASN A 120 36.44 -16.41 0.01
#